data_AF-A0A1T4ZLK1-F1
#
_entry.id   AF-A0A1T4ZLK1-F1
#
_cell.length_a   1.000
_cell.length_b   1.000
_cell.length_c   1.000
_cell.angle_alpha   90.00
_cell.angle_beta   90.00
_cell.angle_gamma   90.00
#
_symmetry.space_group_name_H-M   'P 1'
#
loop_
_entity.id
_entity.type
_entity.pdbx_description
1 polymer ?
#
loop_
_entity_poly.entity_id
_entity_poly.type
_entity_poly.pdbx_seq_one_letter_code
_entity_poly.pdbx_strand_id
1 'polypeptide(L)' 'MIQELTDLKKCILEERYQDALLIINELEDMGKQAILRNIESFLVRLFIHLIKNQVEKRLTNSWIASISDSIIRWSRLV' A
#
# COMPACT_ATOMS: atom_id res chain seq x y z
N MET A 1 -0.39 -11.17 7.86
CA MET A 1 1.05 -11.21 7.56
C MET A 1 1.86 -12.01 8.59
N ILE A 2 1.95 -11.64 9.89
CA ILE A 2 2.72 -12.45 10.88
C ILE A 2 2.14 -13.87 11.04
N GLN A 3 0.81 -14.00 11.05
CA GLN A 3 0.13 -15.29 11.15
C GLN A 3 0.37 -16.17 9.91
N GLU A 4 0.11 -15.68 8.70
CA GLU A 4 0.36 -16.43 7.45
C GLU A 4 1.82 -16.84 7.27
N LEU A 5 2.79 -16.00 7.67
CA LEU A 5 4.20 -16.40 7.66
C LEU A 5 4.50 -17.52 8.66
N THR A 6 3.82 -17.51 9.81
CA THR A 6 3.93 -18.57 10.82
C THR A 6 3.31 -19.87 10.32
N ASP A 7 2.16 -19.78 9.65
CA ASP A 7 1.46 -20.92 9.07
C ASP A 7 2.20 -21.50 7.86
N LEU A 8 2.81 -20.64 7.03
CA LEU A 8 3.72 -21.05 5.96
C LEU A 8 4.92 -21.82 6.52
N LYS A 9 5.57 -21.28 7.56
CA LYS A 9 6.70 -21.94 8.22
C LYS A 9 6.29 -23.32 8.76
N LYS A 10 5.10 -23.42 9.34
CA LYS A 10 4.54 -24.69 9.83
C LYS A 10 4.32 -25.69 8.69
N CYS A 11 3.70 -25.27 7.59
CA CYS A 11 3.46 -26.14 6.44
C CYS A 11 4.77 -26.67 5.82
N ILE A 12 5.82 -25.85 5.77
CA ILE A 12 7.15 -26.27 5.31
C ILE A 12 7.76 -27.32 6.24
N LEU A 13 7.67 -27.13 7.56
CA LEU A 13 8.20 -28.08 8.55
C LEU A 13 7.44 -29.42 8.56
N GLU A 14 6.15 -29.40 8.23
CA GLU A 14 5.29 -30.58 8.14
C GLU A 14 5.31 -31.23 6.74
N GLU A 15 6.19 -30.78 5.83
CA GLU A 15 6.31 -31.25 4.43
C GLU A 15 5.01 -31.11 3.61
N ARG A 16 4.09 -30.25 4.06
CA ARG A 16 2.82 -29.93 3.41
C ARG A 16 3.01 -28.85 2.33
N TYR A 17 3.76 -29.19 1.29
CA TYR A 17 4.17 -28.22 0.28
C TYR A 17 3.00 -27.65 -0.54
N GLN A 18 1.94 -28.42 -0.78
CA GLN A 18 0.75 -27.92 -1.49
C GLN A 18 0.07 -26.81 -0.72
N ASP A 19 -0.11 -26.98 0.59
CA ASP A 19 -0.70 -25.96 1.47
C ASP A 19 0.22 -24.74 1.59
N ALA A 20 1.54 -24.96 1.66
CA ALA A 20 2.52 -23.88 1.65
C ALA A 20 2.43 -23.03 0.37
N LEU A 21 2.26 -23.66 -0.80
CA LEU A 21 2.08 -22.97 -2.07
C LEU A 21 0.78 -22.16 -2.13
N LEU A 22 -0.31 -22.65 -1.53
CA LEU A 22 -1.55 -21.88 -1.42
C LEU A 22 -1.35 -20.61 -0.59
N ILE A 23 -0.70 -20.71 0.56
CA ILE A 23 -0.39 -19.55 1.42
C ILE A 23 0.51 -18.54 0.70
N ILE A 24 1.47 -19.01 -0.10
CA ILE A 24 2.31 -18.13 -0.93
C ILE A 24 1.46 -17.33 -1.93
N ASN A 25 0.55 -17.99 -2.64
CA ASN A 25 -0.34 -17.31 -3.60
C ASN A 25 -1.21 -16.25 -2.90
N GLU A 26 -1.77 -16.58 -1.74
CA GLU A 26 -2.55 -15.64 -0.93
C GLU A 26 -1.70 -14.43 -0.50
N LEU A 27 -0.49 -14.66 0.00
CA LEU A 27 0.45 -13.60 0.37
C LEU A 27 0.82 -12.70 -0.81
N GLU A 28 1.02 -13.26 -2.01
CA GLU A 28 1.28 -12.49 -3.23
C GLU A 28 0.10 -11.59 -3.59
N ASP A 29 -1.12 -12.12 -3.56
CA ASP A 29 -2.32 -11.36 -3.87
C ASP A 29 -2.60 -10.27 -2.82
N MET A 30 -2.37 -10.55 -1.55
CA MET A 30 -2.42 -9.56 -0.48
C MET A 30 -1.41 -8.43 -0.69
N GLY A 31 -0.19 -8.76 -1.13
CA GLY A 31 0.85 -7.79 -1.48
C GLY A 31 0.41 -6.84 -2.59
N LYS A 32 -0.14 -7.38 -3.70
CA LYS A 32 -0.70 -6.58 -4.81
C LYS A 32 -1.80 -5.64 -4.33
N GLN A 33 -2.76 -6.17 -3.56
CA GLN A 33 -3.85 -5.36 -3.04
C GLN A 33 -3.37 -4.28 -2.06
N ALA A 34 -2.35 -4.56 -1.24
CA ALA A 34 -1.77 -3.58 -0.33
C ALA A 34 -1.14 -2.40 -1.08
N ILE A 35 -0.43 -2.67 -2.18
CA ILE A 35 0.11 -1.63 -3.06
C ILE A 35 -1.03 -0.77 -3.62
N LEU A 36 -2.09 -1.37 -4.15
CA LEU A 36 -3.24 -0.65 -4.69
C LEU A 36 -3.92 0.25 -3.65
N ARG A 37 -4.18 -0.27 -2.43
CA ARG A 37 -4.76 0.51 -1.34
C ARG A 37 -3.88 1.69 -0.93
N ASN A 38 -2.56 1.53 -0.93
CA ASN A 38 -1.63 2.61 -0.61
C ASN A 38 -1.65 3.69 -1.70
N ILE A 39 -1.66 3.30 -2.98
CA ILE A 39 -1.78 4.23 -4.11
C ILE A 39 -3.09 5.03 -3.99
N GLU A 40 -4.21 4.36 -3.75
CA GLU A 40 -5.51 5.01 -3.57
C GLU A 40 -5.48 6.05 -2.44
N SER A 41 -4.92 5.68 -1.28
CA SER A 41 -4.79 6.59 -0.13
C SER A 41 -3.98 7.85 -0.45
N PHE A 42 -2.87 7.73 -1.20
CA PHE A 42 -2.07 8.88 -1.63
C PHE A 42 -2.81 9.75 -2.65
N LEU A 43 -3.52 9.13 -3.59
CA LEU A 43 -4.32 9.85 -4.58
C LEU A 43 -5.46 10.64 -3.92
N VAL A 44 -6.18 10.04 -2.96
CA VAL A 44 -7.24 10.73 -2.21
C VAL A 44 -6.69 11.98 -1.51
N ARG A 45 -5.56 11.85 -0.80
CA ARG A 45 -4.92 12.99 -0.12
C ARG A 45 -4.48 14.07 -1.10
N LEU A 46 -3.84 13.67 -2.20
CA LEU A 46 -3.41 14.57 -3.26
C LEU A 46 -4.58 15.35 -3.84
N PHE A 47 -5.66 14.66 -4.23
CA PHE A 47 -6.85 15.30 -4.80
C PHE A 47 -7.53 16.26 -3.83
N ILE A 48 -7.63 15.92 -2.55
CA ILE A 48 -8.18 16.84 -1.54
C ILE A 48 -7.37 18.15 -1.52
N HIS A 49 -6.04 18.10 -1.49
CA HIS A 49 -5.22 19.31 -1.47
C HIS A 49 -5.30 20.10 -2.78
N LEU A 50 -5.36 19.43 -3.94
CA LEU A 50 -5.52 20.09 -5.23
C LEU A 50 -6.89 20.79 -5.37
N ILE A 51 -7.96 20.13 -4.95
CA ILE A 51 -9.31 20.70 -4.95
C ILE A 51 -9.37 21.92 -4.02
N LYS A 52 -8.84 21.80 -2.79
CA LYS A 52 -8.79 22.93 -1.86
C LYS A 52 -7.98 24.09 -2.41
N ASN A 53 -6.84 23.82 -3.05
CA ASN A 53 -6.04 24.84 -3.71
C ASN A 53 -6.84 25.56 -4.82
N GLN A 54 -7.61 24.82 -5.62
CA GLN A 54 -8.42 25.39 -6.68
C GLN A 54 -9.56 26.27 -6.16
N VAL A 55 -10.25 25.82 -5.10
CA VAL A 55 -11.39 26.55 -4.49
C VAL A 55 -10.91 27.75 -3.69
N GLU A 56 -9.87 27.58 -2.87
CA GLU A 56 -9.37 28.63 -1.97
C GLU A 56 -8.37 29.57 -2.64
N LYS A 57 -7.89 29.24 -3.85
CA LYS A 57 -6.83 29.97 -4.60
C LYS A 57 -5.59 30.23 -3.74
N ARG A 58 -5.27 29.28 -2.87
CA ARG A 58 -4.18 29.36 -1.88
C ARG A 58 -3.52 28.01 -1.76
N LEU A 59 -2.19 28.04 -1.67
CA LEU A 59 -1.37 26.89 -1.39
C LEU A 59 -0.52 27.15 -0.15
N THR A 60 -0.78 26.43 0.96
CA THR A 60 0.01 26.55 2.18
C THR A 60 1.22 25.62 2.14
N ASN A 61 2.28 25.96 2.90
CA ASN A 61 3.47 25.10 3.03
C ASN A 61 3.13 23.68 3.52
N SER A 62 2.15 23.55 4.42
CA SER A 62 1.69 22.24 4.89
C SER A 62 1.02 21.41 3.79
N TRP A 63 0.33 22.03 2.84
CA TRP A 63 -0.26 21.32 1.71
C TRP A 63 0.79 20.95 0.68
N ILE A 64 1.76 21.83 0.41
CA ILE A 64 2.92 21.52 -0.43
C ILE A 64 3.65 20.29 0.11
N ALA A 65 3.94 20.28 1.42
CA ALA A 65 4.59 19.13 2.06
C ALA A 65 3.77 17.84 1.90
N SER A 66 2.45 17.90 2.09
CA SER A 66 1.54 16.76 1.95
C SER A 66 1.46 16.23 0.52
N ILE A 67 1.39 17.12 -0.47
CA ILE A 67 1.40 16.80 -1.90
C ILE A 67 2.73 16.13 -2.27
N SER A 68 3.86 16.74 -1.91
CA SER A 68 5.20 16.22 -2.18
C SER A 68 5.42 14.85 -1.54
N ASP A 69 5.03 14.67 -0.26
CA ASP A 69 5.09 13.37 0.42
C ASP A 69 4.24 12.31 -0.30
N SER A 70 3.04 12.66 -0.75
CA SER A 70 2.15 11.75 -1.50
C SER A 70 2.79 11.30 -2.83
N ILE A 71 3.41 12.23 -3.57
CA ILE A 71 4.11 11.93 -4.84
C ILE A 71 5.33 11.05 -4.60
N ILE A 72 6.17 11.38 -3.61
CA ILE A 72 7.38 10.61 -3.28
C ILE A 72 7.02 9.19 -2.82
N ARG A 73 5.95 9.03 -2.02
CA ARG A 73 5.54 7.70 -1.57
C ARG A 73 4.95 6.89 -2.72
N TRP A 74 4.15 7.51 -3.59
CA TRP A 74 3.64 6.86 -4.78
C TRP A 74 4.79 6.37 -5.69
N SER A 75 5.81 7.19 -5.94
CA SER A 75 6.96 6.82 -6.77
C SER A 75 7.87 5.75 -6.16
N ARG A 76 7.69 5.39 -4.88
CA ARG A 76 8.41 4.29 -4.23
C ARG A 76 7.65 2.97 -4.26
N LEU A 77 6.36 3.01 -4.60
CA LEU A 77 5.50 1.83 -4.69
C LEU A 77 5.41 1.25 -6.10
N VAL A 78 5.77 2.04 -7.11
CA VAL A 78 5.85 1.68 -8.53
C VAL A 78 7.32 1.51 -8.89
#